data_AF-A0A2J0KYK3-F1
#
_entry.id   AF-A0A2J0KYK3-F1
#
_cell.length_a   1.000
_cell.length_b   1.000
_cell.length_c   1.000
_cell.angle_alpha   90.00
_cell.angle_beta   90.00
_cell.angle_gamma   90.00
#
_symmetry.space_group_name_H-M   'P 1'
#
loop_
_entity.id
_entity.type
_entity.pdbx_description
1 polymer ?
#
loop_
_entity_poly.entity_id
_entity_poly.type
_entity_poly.pdbx_seq_one_letter_code
_entity_poly.pdbx_strand_id
1 'polypeptide(L)'
;MSIFTQFTYGEQIALWSVLGTAILGLLYAFFLMGQVLREDRGTSEMIKVSDSIRIGSNAYLFRQFKTIAFLILLLTGVLYFTAGEHHIAIGRACAFLMGSIFSATVGFVGMNLAVRGNVRVAAAANRGSFANALKIAYRTGTITGMLTDGLGLLGGTLIFMIYGEKAYEVLLGFGFGGTLLALFMRVGGGIFTKAADVGADLVGKIEKNIPEDDPRNAATIADNVGDNVGDCAGMAADIFESYEVTIVAAMILGWASFGHKGVIFPLLVRAIGVISSIIGTYAVRTKEALHDAMKAINVGFLLSAIVSIVGFVIVGFYYLRFPGVQHPFWISLGVSGLDMRPVYTTMVGIVLAVTINRLTEYFTDTKQPPVKSVAESCQTGHATTIITGLAIGMESTVWAIIIIAISIMISAFIYHGSNVTFIAYGVSMAGIGMLTLTGNNISMDVFGPVADNANGIGEMAHLPKEGRQILADLDAVGNTTKAITKGIAIGSAVIAA
;
A
#
# COMPACT_ATOMS: atom_id res chain seq x y z
N MET A 1 5.72 31.90 20.90
CA MET A 1 5.16 32.51 19.67
C MET A 1 4.32 31.42 19.03
N SER A 2 3.02 31.62 18.84
CA SER A 2 2.13 30.55 18.33
C SER A 2 2.65 30.06 16.98
N ILE A 3 2.87 28.75 16.82
CA ILE A 3 3.38 28.15 15.56
C ILE A 3 2.51 28.55 14.35
N PHE A 4 1.24 28.88 14.59
CA PHE A 4 0.31 29.37 13.57
C PHE A 4 0.58 30.78 13.07
N THR A 5 1.44 31.59 13.70
CA THR A 5 1.77 32.93 13.18
C THR A 5 2.68 32.89 11.95
N GLN A 6 3.24 31.74 11.61
CA GLN A 6 4.10 31.55 10.43
C GLN A 6 3.31 31.24 9.15
N PHE A 7 2.05 30.81 9.27
CA PHE A 7 1.21 30.40 8.14
C PHE A 7 0.15 31.43 7.81
N THR A 8 -0.09 31.65 6.53
CA THR A 8 -1.24 32.44 6.06
C THR A 8 -2.55 31.74 6.42
N TYR A 9 -3.65 32.49 6.48
CA TYR A 9 -4.96 31.92 6.79
C TYR A 9 -5.37 30.76 5.85
N GLY A 10 -5.04 30.88 4.56
CA GLY A 10 -5.29 29.81 3.58
C GLY A 10 -4.46 28.54 3.83
N GLU A 11 -3.20 28.69 4.24
CA GLU A 11 -2.33 27.57 4.60
C GLU A 11 -2.79 26.88 5.89
N GLN A 12 -3.28 27.64 6.87
CA GLN A 12 -3.88 27.07 8.07
C GLN A 12 -5.12 26.25 7.74
N ILE A 13 -6.03 26.78 6.91
CA ILE A 13 -7.21 26.02 6.45
C ILE A 13 -6.79 24.74 5.74
N ALA A 14 -5.80 24.81 4.86
CA ALA A 14 -5.29 23.64 4.14
C ALA A 14 -4.76 22.57 5.12
N LEU A 15 -3.93 22.94 6.08
CA LEU A 15 -3.37 22.02 7.08
C LEU A 15 -4.44 21.38 7.97
N TRP A 16 -5.40 22.18 8.45
CA TRP A 16 -6.53 21.65 9.22
C TRP A 16 -7.44 20.74 8.39
N SER A 17 -7.61 21.04 7.10
CA SER A 17 -8.36 20.18 6.18
C SER A 17 -7.65 18.85 5.97
N VAL A 18 -6.33 18.86 5.74
CA VAL A 18 -5.50 17.64 5.64
C VAL A 18 -5.61 16.80 6.91
N LEU A 19 -5.48 17.43 8.08
CA LEU A 19 -5.61 16.74 9.36
C LEU A 19 -7.01 16.12 9.54
N GLY A 20 -8.06 16.87 9.17
CA GLY A 20 -9.43 16.37 9.14
C GLY A 20 -9.61 15.18 8.21
N THR A 21 -8.98 15.19 7.03
CA THR A 21 -9.00 14.07 6.08
C THR A 21 -8.23 12.85 6.60
N ALA A 22 -7.10 13.04 7.28
CA ALA A 22 -6.37 11.95 7.92
C ALA A 22 -7.25 11.25 8.98
N ILE A 23 -7.91 12.03 9.83
CA ILE A 23 -8.86 11.51 10.82
C ILE A 23 -10.06 10.83 10.14
N LEU A 24 -10.59 11.41 9.05
CA LEU A 24 -11.67 10.80 8.27
C LEU A 24 -11.28 9.43 7.73
N GLY A 25 -10.04 9.27 7.22
CA GLY A 25 -9.50 7.98 6.78
C GLY A 25 -9.53 6.95 7.90
N LEU A 26 -9.03 7.32 9.10
CA LEU A 26 -9.06 6.44 10.27
C LEU A 26 -10.49 6.08 10.70
N LEU A 27 -11.40 7.06 10.76
CA LEU A 27 -12.81 6.83 11.09
C LEU A 27 -13.49 5.92 10.07
N TYR A 28 -13.17 6.07 8.78
CA TYR A 28 -13.67 5.20 7.73
C TYR A 28 -13.13 3.77 7.88
N ALA A 29 -11.87 3.60 8.26
CA ALA A 29 -11.28 2.29 8.60
C ALA A 29 -12.06 1.61 9.74
N PHE A 30 -12.36 2.34 10.82
CA PHE A 30 -13.19 1.83 11.93
C PHE A 30 -14.63 1.52 11.49
N PHE A 31 -15.22 2.34 10.62
CA PHE A 31 -16.54 2.08 10.06
C PHE A 31 -16.57 0.77 9.26
N LEU A 32 -15.60 0.56 8.36
CA LEU A 32 -15.47 -0.67 7.59
C LEU A 32 -15.19 -1.88 8.47
N MET A 33 -14.37 -1.73 9.51
CA MET A 33 -14.17 -2.77 10.52
C MET A 33 -15.50 -3.22 11.13
N GLY A 34 -16.36 -2.27 11.52
CA GLY A 34 -17.69 -2.57 12.02
C GLY A 34 -18.57 -3.31 11.01
N GLN A 35 -18.45 -3.00 9.71
CA GLN A 35 -19.17 -3.72 8.66
C GLN A 35 -18.68 -5.15 8.48
N VAL A 36 -17.36 -5.35 8.35
CA VAL A 36 -16.76 -6.67 8.16
C VAL A 36 -17.04 -7.55 9.39
N LEU A 37 -16.85 -7.05 10.60
CA LEU A 37 -17.02 -7.85 11.82
C LEU A 37 -18.47 -8.31 12.06
N ARG A 38 -19.46 -7.64 11.48
CA ARG A 38 -20.88 -8.04 11.55
C ARG A 38 -21.21 -9.21 10.61
N GLU A 39 -20.39 -9.48 9.62
CA GLU A 39 -20.57 -10.63 8.73
C GLU A 39 -20.35 -11.94 9.50
N ASP A 40 -21.09 -12.96 9.08
CA ASP A 40 -21.13 -14.29 9.68
C ASP A 40 -19.79 -15.05 9.54
N ARG A 41 -19.38 -15.78 10.58
CA ARG A 41 -18.11 -16.52 10.65
C ARG A 41 -18.18 -17.95 10.10
N GLY A 42 -19.32 -18.39 9.58
CA GLY A 42 -19.50 -19.73 9.03
C GLY A 42 -19.64 -20.81 10.11
N THR A 43 -19.17 -22.01 9.79
CA THR A 43 -19.37 -23.20 10.63
C THR A 43 -18.40 -23.27 11.81
N SER A 44 -18.67 -24.18 12.76
CA SER A 44 -17.76 -24.42 13.90
C SER A 44 -16.36 -24.82 13.47
N GLU A 45 -16.23 -25.61 12.39
CA GLU A 45 -14.92 -26.06 11.90
C GLU A 45 -14.13 -24.89 11.28
N MET A 46 -14.79 -24.03 10.50
CA MET A 46 -14.16 -22.82 9.97
C MET A 46 -13.65 -21.90 11.08
N ILE A 47 -14.44 -21.75 12.16
CA ILE A 47 -14.06 -20.95 13.33
C ILE A 47 -12.84 -21.56 14.04
N LYS A 48 -12.79 -22.88 14.23
CA LYS A 48 -11.64 -23.56 14.87
C LYS A 48 -10.34 -23.36 14.07
N VAL A 49 -10.40 -23.49 12.75
CA VAL A 49 -9.23 -23.27 11.87
C VAL A 49 -8.79 -21.81 11.95
N SER A 50 -9.72 -20.87 11.76
CA SER A 50 -9.47 -19.42 11.85
C SER A 50 -8.87 -19.02 13.22
N ASP A 51 -9.38 -19.58 14.32
CA ASP A 51 -8.86 -19.29 15.65
C ASP A 51 -7.43 -19.84 15.84
N SER A 52 -7.09 -20.98 15.23
CA SER A 52 -5.73 -21.55 15.25
C SER A 52 -4.74 -20.66 14.51
N ILE A 53 -5.13 -20.20 13.31
CA ILE A 53 -4.36 -19.22 12.52
C ILE A 53 -4.16 -17.94 13.35
N ARG A 54 -5.24 -17.42 13.95
CA ARG A 54 -5.18 -16.20 14.77
C ARG A 54 -4.23 -16.30 15.96
N ILE A 55 -4.20 -17.45 16.64
CA ILE A 55 -3.28 -17.68 17.77
C ILE A 55 -1.84 -17.69 17.26
N GLY A 56 -1.57 -18.42 16.17
CA GLY A 56 -0.24 -18.49 15.54
C GLY A 56 0.27 -17.12 15.10
N SER A 57 -0.54 -16.36 14.36
CA SER A 57 -0.14 -15.05 13.83
C SER A 57 0.13 -14.03 14.95
N ASN A 58 -0.69 -14.01 16.01
CA ASN A 58 -0.46 -13.14 17.17
C ASN A 58 0.78 -13.55 17.97
N ALA A 59 1.01 -14.85 18.16
CA ALA A 59 2.21 -15.34 18.85
C ALA A 59 3.49 -14.94 18.11
N TYR A 60 3.48 -15.06 16.77
CA TYR A 60 4.59 -14.67 15.92
C TYR A 60 4.87 -13.16 16.00
N LEU A 61 3.87 -12.31 15.73
CA LEU A 61 4.08 -10.84 15.75
C LEU A 61 4.49 -10.34 17.14
N PHE A 62 3.93 -10.90 18.22
CA PHE A 62 4.34 -10.53 19.57
C PHE A 62 5.81 -10.83 19.83
N ARG A 63 6.30 -12.00 19.38
CA ARG A 63 7.71 -12.36 19.49
C ARG A 63 8.60 -11.44 18.66
N GLN A 64 8.17 -11.12 17.44
CA GLN A 64 8.89 -10.23 16.54
C GLN A 64 9.00 -8.81 17.13
N PHE A 65 7.89 -8.20 17.54
CA PHE A 65 7.89 -6.87 18.16
C PHE A 65 8.70 -6.81 19.45
N LYS A 66 8.60 -7.82 20.33
CA LYS A 66 9.41 -7.87 21.55
C LYS A 66 10.91 -7.85 21.25
N THR A 67 11.32 -8.49 20.16
CA THR A 67 12.74 -8.54 19.74
C THR A 67 13.18 -7.21 19.15
N ILE A 68 12.35 -6.61 18.28
CA ILE A 68 12.68 -5.34 17.61
C ILE A 68 12.59 -4.13 18.57
N ALA A 69 11.74 -4.20 19.60
CA ALA A 69 11.54 -3.09 20.56
C ALA A 69 12.84 -2.61 21.21
N PHE A 70 13.76 -3.53 21.54
CA PHE A 70 15.08 -3.16 22.07
C PHE A 70 15.87 -2.29 21.07
N LEU A 71 15.89 -2.69 19.80
CA LEU A 71 16.60 -1.96 18.75
C LEU A 71 15.96 -0.59 18.49
N ILE A 72 14.62 -0.51 18.48
CA ILE A 72 13.89 0.76 18.35
C ILE A 72 14.28 1.70 19.50
N LEU A 73 14.22 1.25 20.76
CA LEU A 73 14.56 2.09 21.91
C LEU A 73 16.03 2.56 21.88
N LEU A 74 16.95 1.68 21.48
CA LEU A 74 18.36 2.03 21.31
C LEU A 74 18.53 3.12 20.24
N LEU A 75 17.93 2.94 19.07
CA LEU A 75 18.05 3.89 17.96
C LEU A 75 17.33 5.22 18.24
N THR A 76 16.21 5.20 18.95
CA THR A 76 15.57 6.43 19.48
C THR A 76 16.56 7.23 20.32
N GLY A 77 17.29 6.57 21.22
CA GLY A 77 18.33 7.19 22.04
C GLY A 77 19.49 7.74 21.21
N VAL A 78 19.97 6.98 20.21
CA VAL A 78 21.05 7.43 19.32
C VAL A 78 20.63 8.65 18.49
N LEU A 79 19.42 8.63 17.92
CA LEU A 79 18.92 9.72 17.06
C LEU A 79 18.80 11.04 17.80
N TYR A 80 18.51 11.01 19.11
CA TYR A 80 18.51 12.21 19.93
C TYR A 80 19.88 12.92 19.90
N PHE A 81 21.00 12.19 19.85
CA PHE A 81 22.33 12.78 19.81
C PHE A 81 22.77 13.25 18.40
N THR A 82 21.95 13.05 17.36
CA THR A 82 22.30 13.38 15.97
C THR A 82 21.90 14.79 15.53
N ALA A 83 21.12 15.52 16.33
CA ALA A 83 20.68 16.88 15.99
C ALA A 83 21.38 17.92 16.87
N GLY A 84 21.72 19.08 16.29
CA GLY A 84 22.44 20.15 17.00
C GLY A 84 21.58 20.94 17.99
N GLU A 85 20.27 21.10 17.70
CA GLU A 85 19.33 21.80 18.57
C GLU A 85 18.52 20.81 19.43
N HIS A 86 18.45 21.07 20.74
CA HIS A 86 17.77 20.18 21.69
C HIS A 86 16.29 19.92 21.35
N HIS A 87 15.55 20.95 20.90
CA HIS A 87 14.16 20.78 20.49
C HIS A 87 14.00 19.88 19.26
N ILE A 88 14.92 19.97 18.29
CA ILE A 88 14.92 19.13 17.09
C ILE A 88 15.38 17.71 17.43
N ALA A 89 16.36 17.56 18.32
CA ALA A 89 16.82 16.26 18.82
C ALA A 89 15.68 15.44 19.44
N ILE A 90 14.90 16.06 20.34
CA ILE A 90 13.71 15.45 20.93
C ILE A 90 12.69 15.14 19.83
N GLY A 91 12.43 16.11 18.95
CA GLY A 91 11.49 15.92 17.85
C GLY A 91 11.84 14.73 16.97
N ARG A 92 13.07 14.63 16.48
CA ARG A 92 13.57 13.56 15.61
C ARG A 92 13.46 12.19 16.29
N ALA A 93 13.85 12.08 17.57
CA ALA A 93 13.74 10.84 18.34
C ALA A 93 12.28 10.42 18.55
N CYS A 94 11.40 11.36 18.93
CA CYS A 94 9.97 11.12 19.09
C CYS A 94 9.29 10.76 17.76
N ALA A 95 9.68 11.42 16.66
CA ALA A 95 9.17 11.13 15.32
C ALA A 95 9.57 9.73 14.86
N PHE A 96 10.79 9.30 15.12
CA PHE A 96 11.23 7.92 14.89
C PHE A 96 10.38 6.91 15.65
N LEU A 97 10.17 7.14 16.95
CA LEU A 97 9.30 6.27 17.74
C LEU A 97 7.85 6.28 17.21
N MET A 98 7.35 7.44 16.78
CA MET A 98 6.02 7.57 16.19
C MET A 98 5.88 6.78 14.87
N GLY A 99 6.84 6.90 13.95
CA GLY A 99 6.86 6.15 12.69
C GLY A 99 6.91 4.64 12.93
N SER A 100 7.76 4.18 13.85
CA SER A 100 7.80 2.77 14.24
C SER A 100 6.48 2.30 14.88
N ILE A 101 5.85 3.09 15.76
CA ILE A 101 4.57 2.71 16.37
C ILE A 101 3.44 2.68 15.33
N PHE A 102 3.42 3.64 14.40
CA PHE A 102 2.39 3.69 13.37
C PHE A 102 2.55 2.53 12.39
N SER A 103 3.77 2.23 11.93
CA SER A 103 4.07 1.06 11.11
C SER A 103 3.65 -0.25 11.82
N ALA A 104 3.94 -0.37 13.12
CA ALA A 104 3.53 -1.53 13.92
C ALA A 104 2.01 -1.63 14.04
N THR A 105 1.33 -0.48 14.18
CA THR A 105 -0.13 -0.41 14.26
C THR A 105 -0.77 -0.86 12.95
N VAL A 106 -0.28 -0.37 11.81
CA VAL A 106 -0.75 -0.76 10.48
C VAL A 106 -0.60 -2.27 10.29
N GLY A 107 0.59 -2.82 10.53
CA GLY A 107 0.85 -4.25 10.35
C GLY A 107 0.06 -5.13 11.33
N PHE A 108 0.02 -4.78 12.62
CA PHE A 108 -0.67 -5.59 13.64
C PHE A 108 -2.19 -5.57 13.50
N VAL A 109 -2.77 -4.37 13.31
CA VAL A 109 -4.22 -4.21 13.16
C VAL A 109 -4.65 -4.78 11.81
N GLY A 110 -3.90 -4.52 10.74
CA GLY A 110 -4.15 -5.07 9.41
C GLY A 110 -4.20 -6.60 9.42
N MET A 111 -3.18 -7.25 9.98
CA MET A 111 -3.14 -8.71 10.12
C MET A 111 -4.29 -9.24 10.97
N ASN A 112 -4.57 -8.65 12.14
CA ASN A 112 -5.66 -9.12 12.99
C ASN A 112 -7.03 -9.01 12.31
N LEU A 113 -7.20 -8.04 11.41
CA LEU A 113 -8.41 -7.90 10.62
C LEU A 113 -8.43 -8.86 9.43
N ALA A 114 -7.30 -9.11 8.77
CA ALA A 114 -7.18 -10.13 7.73
C ALA A 114 -7.60 -11.51 8.26
N VAL A 115 -7.10 -11.93 9.42
CA VAL A 115 -7.48 -13.20 10.07
C VAL A 115 -8.96 -13.23 10.51
N ARG A 116 -9.58 -12.07 10.74
CA ARG A 116 -11.02 -12.02 11.04
C ARG A 116 -11.85 -11.95 9.75
N GLY A 117 -11.29 -11.41 8.67
CA GLY A 117 -11.92 -11.29 7.36
C GLY A 117 -11.93 -12.62 6.60
N ASN A 118 -10.82 -13.37 6.60
CA ASN A 118 -10.66 -14.60 5.83
C ASN A 118 -11.79 -15.63 6.10
N VAL A 119 -12.14 -15.87 7.36
CA VAL A 119 -13.21 -16.80 7.75
C VAL A 119 -14.59 -16.32 7.28
N ARG A 120 -14.80 -15.01 7.17
CA ARG A 120 -16.04 -14.40 6.69
C ARG A 120 -16.14 -14.46 5.17
N VAL A 121 -15.00 -14.34 4.48
CA VAL A 121 -14.90 -14.58 3.03
C VAL A 121 -15.22 -16.04 2.73
N ALA A 122 -14.61 -16.98 3.46
CA ALA A 122 -14.91 -18.40 3.36
C ALA A 122 -16.39 -18.69 3.64
N ALA A 123 -16.99 -18.05 4.66
CA ALA A 123 -18.41 -18.22 4.99
C ALA A 123 -19.34 -17.68 3.89
N ALA A 124 -18.98 -16.56 3.25
CA ALA A 124 -19.72 -16.03 2.11
C ALA A 124 -19.63 -16.94 0.88
N ALA A 125 -18.44 -17.47 0.60
CA ALA A 125 -18.23 -18.44 -0.47
C ALA A 125 -18.99 -19.77 -0.23
N ASN A 126 -19.03 -20.25 1.02
CA ASN A 126 -19.80 -21.44 1.41
C ASN A 126 -21.31 -21.27 1.16
N ARG A 127 -21.82 -20.02 1.19
CA ARG A 127 -23.21 -19.69 0.82
C ARG A 127 -23.41 -19.48 -0.69
N GLY A 128 -22.38 -19.69 -1.50
CA GLY A 128 -22.42 -19.54 -2.96
C GLY A 128 -22.39 -18.09 -3.46
N SER A 129 -21.94 -17.12 -2.65
CA SER A 129 -21.90 -15.70 -3.06
C SER A 129 -20.47 -15.23 -3.33
N PHE A 130 -20.10 -15.20 -4.61
CA PHE A 130 -18.85 -14.64 -5.09
C PHE A 130 -18.80 -13.13 -4.84
N ALA A 131 -19.88 -12.41 -5.12
CA ALA A 131 -19.92 -10.96 -4.97
C ALA A 131 -19.77 -10.52 -3.50
N ASN A 132 -20.35 -11.25 -2.56
CA ASN A 132 -20.18 -10.93 -1.13
C ASN A 132 -18.80 -11.34 -0.63
N ALA A 133 -18.26 -12.49 -1.06
CA ALA A 133 -16.90 -12.90 -0.73
C ALA A 133 -15.87 -11.85 -1.19
N LEU A 134 -15.96 -11.40 -2.46
CA LEU A 134 -15.13 -10.32 -3.00
C LEU A 134 -15.28 -9.02 -2.19
N LYS A 135 -16.51 -8.61 -1.89
CA LYS A 135 -16.79 -7.37 -1.15
C LYS A 135 -16.18 -7.41 0.25
N ILE A 136 -16.29 -8.53 0.96
CA ILE A 136 -15.73 -8.70 2.31
C ILE A 136 -14.20 -8.70 2.23
N ALA A 137 -13.62 -9.44 1.29
CA ALA A 137 -12.17 -9.52 1.11
C ALA A 137 -11.58 -8.14 0.80
N TYR A 138 -12.13 -7.43 -0.20
CA TYR A 138 -11.63 -6.12 -0.61
C TYR A 138 -11.78 -5.08 0.51
N ARG A 139 -12.94 -5.04 1.18
CA ARG A 139 -13.16 -4.12 2.32
C ARG A 139 -12.24 -4.42 3.50
N THR A 140 -11.91 -5.68 3.74
CA THR A 140 -10.93 -6.06 4.77
C THR A 140 -9.59 -5.42 4.46
N GLY A 141 -9.14 -5.49 3.20
CA GLY A 141 -7.93 -4.80 2.77
C GLY A 141 -8.02 -3.28 2.85
N THR A 142 -9.17 -2.69 2.52
CA THR A 142 -9.39 -1.25 2.65
C THR A 142 -9.22 -0.73 4.07
N ILE A 143 -9.52 -1.53 5.10
CA ILE A 143 -9.28 -1.10 6.49
C ILE A 143 -7.77 -0.83 6.69
N THR A 144 -6.91 -1.75 6.25
CA THR A 144 -5.46 -1.59 6.31
C THR A 144 -4.96 -0.43 5.45
N GLY A 145 -5.52 -0.25 4.25
CA GLY A 145 -5.18 0.87 3.39
C GLY A 145 -5.51 2.23 4.00
N MET A 146 -6.68 2.35 4.63
CA MET A 146 -7.10 3.59 5.29
C MET A 146 -6.38 3.85 6.61
N LEU A 147 -5.96 2.80 7.33
CA LEU A 147 -5.04 2.94 8.45
C LEU A 147 -3.68 3.49 7.99
N THR A 148 -3.17 2.99 6.86
CA THR A 148 -1.90 3.44 6.27
C THR A 148 -1.97 4.90 5.84
N ASP A 149 -2.96 5.24 5.01
CA ASP A 149 -3.14 6.62 4.55
C ASP A 149 -3.41 7.58 5.73
N GLY A 150 -4.27 7.16 6.66
CA GLY A 150 -4.66 7.97 7.82
C GLY A 150 -3.51 8.23 8.77
N LEU A 151 -2.76 7.21 9.18
CA LEU A 151 -1.62 7.36 10.11
C LEU A 151 -0.44 8.07 9.44
N GLY A 152 -0.14 7.77 8.17
CA GLY A 152 0.96 8.41 7.44
C GLY A 152 0.70 9.90 7.24
N LEU A 153 -0.52 10.26 6.82
CA LEU A 153 -0.91 11.67 6.65
C LEU A 153 -1.00 12.40 7.99
N LEU A 154 -1.52 11.75 9.04
CA LEU A 154 -1.58 12.30 10.39
C LEU A 154 -0.18 12.63 10.92
N GLY A 155 0.75 11.68 10.87
CA GLY A 155 2.09 11.83 11.40
C GLY A 155 2.88 12.94 10.69
N GLY A 156 2.92 12.91 9.36
CA GLY A 156 3.60 13.93 8.55
C GLY A 156 3.03 15.34 8.78
N THR A 157 1.70 15.46 8.83
CA THR A 157 1.03 16.76 9.03
C THR A 157 1.25 17.29 10.45
N LEU A 158 1.14 16.45 11.48
CA LEU A 158 1.38 16.87 12.88
C LEU A 158 2.81 17.35 13.08
N ILE A 159 3.81 16.63 12.55
CA ILE A 159 5.20 17.06 12.64
C ILE A 159 5.38 18.43 11.98
N PHE A 160 4.81 18.64 10.79
CA PHE A 160 4.89 19.93 10.12
C PHE A 160 4.20 21.05 10.89
N MET A 161 3.02 20.80 11.44
CA MET A 161 2.28 21.77 12.25
C MET A 161 2.97 22.13 13.57
N ILE A 162 3.82 21.25 14.12
CA ILE A 162 4.54 21.51 15.38
C ILE A 162 5.89 22.22 15.13
N TYR A 163 6.63 21.78 14.10
CA TYR A 163 8.01 22.21 13.87
C TYR A 163 8.16 23.24 12.73
N GLY A 164 7.10 23.49 11.95
CA GLY A 164 7.08 24.49 10.87
C GLY A 164 8.21 24.28 9.87
N GLU A 165 8.97 25.32 9.58
CA GLU A 165 10.09 25.30 8.64
C GLU A 165 11.20 24.30 9.00
N LYS A 166 11.34 23.94 10.29
CA LYS A 166 12.34 22.96 10.76
C LYS A 166 11.82 21.52 10.77
N ALA A 167 10.60 21.28 10.29
CA ALA A 167 9.98 19.96 10.29
C ALA A 167 10.78 18.93 9.48
N TYR A 168 11.48 19.32 8.43
CA TYR A 168 12.28 18.39 7.62
C TYR A 168 13.29 17.59 8.45
N GLU A 169 13.93 18.21 9.44
CA GLU A 169 14.91 17.53 10.30
C GLU A 169 14.26 16.50 11.24
N VAL A 170 12.99 16.70 11.57
CA VAL A 170 12.20 15.82 12.45
C VAL A 170 11.53 14.70 11.65
N LEU A 171 11.05 15.01 10.45
CA LEU A 171 10.44 14.08 9.49
C LEU A 171 11.40 12.97 9.07
N LEU A 172 12.71 13.23 9.04
CA LEU A 172 13.73 12.18 8.84
C LEU A 172 13.61 11.06 9.87
N GLY A 173 13.31 11.41 11.13
CA GLY A 173 13.06 10.42 12.18
C GLY A 173 11.84 9.58 11.85
N PHE A 174 10.73 10.23 11.47
CA PHE A 174 9.46 9.57 11.13
C PHE A 174 9.64 8.49 10.05
N GLY A 175 10.15 8.87 8.88
CA GLY A 175 10.37 7.91 7.78
C GLY A 175 11.33 6.79 8.19
N PHE A 176 12.44 7.11 8.87
CA PHE A 176 13.39 6.09 9.31
C PHE A 176 12.78 5.09 10.30
N GLY A 177 11.91 5.55 11.19
CA GLY A 177 11.18 4.71 12.14
C GLY A 177 10.24 3.72 11.45
N GLY A 178 9.51 4.18 10.43
CA GLY A 178 8.69 3.33 9.57
C GLY A 178 9.52 2.30 8.81
N THR A 179 10.61 2.73 8.16
CA THR A 179 11.50 1.86 7.37
C THR A 179 12.14 0.76 8.19
N LEU A 180 12.66 1.08 9.37
CA LEU A 180 13.29 0.07 10.21
C LEU A 180 12.32 -1.05 10.58
N LEU A 181 11.11 -0.70 11.01
CA LEU A 181 10.12 -1.71 11.39
C LEU A 181 9.66 -2.52 10.18
N ALA A 182 9.35 -1.84 9.06
CA ALA A 182 8.91 -2.49 7.83
C ALA A 182 9.92 -3.53 7.33
N LEU A 183 11.22 -3.21 7.36
CA LEU A 183 12.30 -4.13 7.02
C LEU A 183 12.23 -5.43 7.82
N PHE A 184 12.16 -5.35 9.15
CA PHE A 184 12.12 -6.55 9.98
C PHE A 184 10.81 -7.32 9.83
N MET A 185 9.69 -6.63 9.67
CA MET A 185 8.39 -7.26 9.46
C MET A 185 8.35 -8.04 8.15
N ARG A 186 8.82 -7.42 7.06
CA ARG A 186 8.84 -8.03 5.73
C ARG A 186 9.82 -9.20 5.63
N VAL A 187 11.05 -9.03 6.13
CA VAL A 187 12.07 -10.09 6.11
C VAL A 187 11.68 -11.23 7.05
N GLY A 188 11.33 -10.92 8.30
CA GLY A 188 10.98 -11.94 9.28
C GLY A 188 9.72 -12.71 8.86
N GLY A 189 8.65 -12.00 8.51
CA GLY A 189 7.40 -12.60 8.08
C GLY A 189 7.57 -13.40 6.80
N GLY A 190 8.33 -12.86 5.83
CA GLY A 190 8.70 -13.51 4.58
C GLY A 190 9.43 -14.84 4.75
N ILE A 191 10.42 -14.90 5.65
CA ILE A 191 11.11 -16.16 5.98
C ILE A 191 10.13 -17.18 6.57
N PHE A 192 9.23 -16.74 7.46
CA PHE A 192 8.27 -17.63 8.10
C PHE A 192 7.27 -18.22 7.09
N THR A 193 6.63 -17.38 6.27
CA THR A 193 5.67 -17.86 5.23
C THR A 193 6.36 -18.78 4.24
N LYS A 194 7.48 -18.37 3.63
CA LYS A 194 8.08 -19.16 2.55
C LYS A 194 8.74 -20.45 3.01
N ALA A 195 9.16 -20.54 4.27
CA ALA A 195 9.57 -21.82 4.84
C ALA A 195 8.40 -22.79 5.05
N ALA A 196 7.23 -22.27 5.44
CA ALA A 196 6.03 -23.08 5.65
C ALA A 196 5.37 -23.49 4.32
N ASP A 197 5.13 -22.55 3.42
CA ASP A 197 4.57 -22.70 2.07
C ASP A 197 5.33 -23.80 1.29
N VAL A 198 6.64 -23.62 1.06
CA VAL A 198 7.47 -24.59 0.32
C VAL A 198 7.47 -25.97 1.00
N GLY A 199 7.49 -26.02 2.33
CA GLY A 199 7.45 -27.27 3.08
C GLY A 199 6.10 -27.99 2.96
N ALA A 200 5.00 -27.25 3.06
CA ALA A 200 3.65 -27.76 2.94
C ALA A 200 3.40 -28.32 1.54
N ASP A 201 3.74 -27.55 0.52
CA ASP A 201 3.45 -27.87 -0.87
C ASP A 201 4.28 -29.02 -1.41
N LEU A 202 5.59 -29.05 -1.15
CA LEU A 202 6.44 -30.13 -1.64
C LEU A 202 6.04 -31.48 -1.02
N VAL A 203 5.88 -31.54 0.30
CA VAL A 203 5.53 -32.81 0.96
C VAL A 203 4.08 -33.20 0.66
N GLY A 204 3.15 -32.25 0.71
CA GLY A 204 1.73 -32.50 0.49
C GLY A 204 1.43 -32.89 -0.96
N LYS A 205 1.68 -31.97 -1.89
CA LYS A 205 1.25 -32.12 -3.30
C LYS A 205 2.15 -33.07 -4.07
N ILE A 206 3.47 -32.99 -3.89
CA ILE A 206 4.43 -33.75 -4.72
C ILE A 206 4.74 -35.13 -4.13
N GLU A 207 5.07 -35.22 -2.84
CA GLU A 207 5.48 -36.50 -2.25
C GLU A 207 4.31 -37.38 -1.80
N LYS A 208 3.24 -36.78 -1.26
CA LYS A 208 2.11 -37.51 -0.68
C LYS A 208 0.84 -37.48 -1.53
N ASN A 209 0.80 -36.66 -2.58
CA ASN A 209 -0.34 -36.51 -3.48
C ASN A 209 -1.65 -36.26 -2.73
N ILE A 210 -1.59 -35.41 -1.70
CA ILE A 210 -2.76 -34.87 -1.01
C ILE A 210 -3.04 -33.44 -1.52
N PRO A 211 -4.29 -32.96 -1.41
CA PRO A 211 -4.62 -31.58 -1.77
C PRO A 211 -3.73 -30.55 -1.07
N GLU A 212 -3.59 -29.39 -1.71
CA GLU A 212 -3.10 -28.16 -1.08
C GLU A 212 -4.02 -27.80 0.10
N ASP A 213 -3.45 -27.24 1.17
CA ASP A 213 -4.17 -26.92 2.43
C ASP A 213 -4.89 -28.10 3.12
N ASP A 214 -4.54 -29.34 2.79
CA ASP A 214 -5.17 -30.50 3.41
C ASP A 214 -4.91 -30.54 4.94
N PRO A 215 -5.94 -30.75 5.77
CA PRO A 215 -5.80 -30.73 7.23
C PRO A 215 -4.90 -31.84 7.80
N ARG A 216 -4.53 -32.85 7.00
CA ARG A 216 -3.57 -33.91 7.38
C ARG A 216 -2.12 -33.42 7.32
N ASN A 217 -1.84 -32.34 6.59
CA ASN A 217 -0.51 -31.78 6.47
C ASN A 217 -0.23 -30.84 7.65
N ALA A 218 0.78 -31.16 8.47
CA ALA A 218 1.10 -30.41 9.68
C ALA A 218 1.59 -28.97 9.41
N ALA A 219 2.00 -28.65 8.18
CA ALA A 219 2.53 -27.35 7.80
C ALA A 219 1.46 -26.32 7.41
N THR A 220 0.22 -26.73 7.10
CA THR A 220 -0.81 -25.85 6.52
C THR A 220 -1.24 -24.71 7.45
N ILE A 221 -1.31 -24.95 8.76
CA ILE A 221 -1.55 -23.87 9.73
C ILE A 221 -0.39 -22.87 9.74
N ALA A 222 0.86 -23.35 9.65
CA ALA A 222 2.02 -22.44 9.62
C ALA A 222 2.05 -21.64 8.31
N ASP A 223 1.64 -22.24 7.21
CA ASP A 223 1.53 -21.58 5.91
C ASP A 223 0.50 -20.44 5.95
N ASN A 224 -0.72 -20.77 6.36
CA ASN A 224 -1.80 -19.79 6.50
C ASN A 224 -1.46 -18.70 7.54
N VAL A 225 -0.75 -19.04 8.64
CA VAL A 225 -0.21 -18.05 9.58
C VAL A 225 0.80 -17.14 8.88
N GLY A 226 1.65 -17.72 8.05
CA GLY A 226 2.63 -17.07 7.19
C GLY A 226 2.04 -15.97 6.33
N ASP A 227 0.95 -16.24 5.60
CA ASP A 227 0.34 -15.23 4.72
C ASP A 227 -0.13 -14.00 5.50
N ASN A 228 -0.59 -14.20 6.74
CA ASN A 228 -0.99 -13.10 7.59
C ASN A 228 0.21 -12.29 8.11
N VAL A 229 1.28 -12.94 8.57
CA VAL A 229 2.42 -12.25 9.20
C VAL A 229 3.41 -11.67 8.18
N GLY A 230 3.56 -12.31 7.03
CA GLY A 230 4.41 -11.88 5.92
C GLY A 230 3.62 -11.04 4.92
N ASP A 231 2.72 -11.68 4.19
CA ASP A 231 2.08 -11.08 3.02
C ASP A 231 1.03 -10.01 3.39
N CYS A 232 0.42 -10.07 4.58
CA CYS A 232 -0.46 -8.98 5.06
C CYS A 232 0.27 -7.97 5.95
N ALA A 233 0.83 -8.40 7.10
CA ALA A 233 1.45 -7.48 8.05
C ALA A 233 2.71 -6.81 7.47
N GLY A 234 3.63 -7.60 6.92
CA GLY A 234 4.89 -7.12 6.37
C GLY A 234 4.69 -6.19 5.17
N MET A 235 3.78 -6.54 4.26
CA MET A 235 3.51 -5.70 3.08
C MET A 235 2.76 -4.41 3.42
N ALA A 236 1.82 -4.44 4.37
CA ALA A 236 1.18 -3.21 4.84
C ALA A 236 2.18 -2.24 5.48
N ALA A 237 3.13 -2.75 6.27
CA ALA A 237 4.21 -1.95 6.85
C ALA A 237 5.16 -1.37 5.77
N ASP A 238 5.44 -2.15 4.71
CA ASP A 238 6.29 -1.72 3.60
C ASP A 238 5.66 -0.62 2.74
N ILE A 239 4.37 -0.71 2.44
CA ILE A 239 3.69 0.38 1.72
C ILE A 239 3.53 1.62 2.60
N PHE A 240 3.33 1.43 3.91
CA PHE A 240 3.31 2.54 4.88
C PHE A 240 4.65 3.28 4.90
N GLU A 241 5.76 2.55 4.95
CA GLU A 241 7.12 3.09 4.80
C GLU A 241 7.28 3.90 3.51
N SER A 242 6.88 3.34 2.37
CA SER A 242 7.01 4.03 1.07
C SER A 242 6.14 5.29 1.02
N TYR A 243 4.97 5.27 1.67
CA TYR A 243 4.10 6.42 1.83
C TYR A 243 4.79 7.53 2.64
N GLU A 244 5.41 7.18 3.78
CA GLU A 244 6.13 8.11 4.65
C GLU A 244 7.39 8.68 3.98
N VAL A 245 8.28 7.84 3.45
CA VAL A 245 9.54 8.32 2.86
C VAL A 245 9.27 9.26 1.68
N THR A 246 8.27 8.94 0.85
CA THR A 246 7.90 9.81 -0.28
C THR A 246 7.30 11.14 0.19
N ILE A 247 6.46 11.16 1.23
CA ILE A 247 5.91 12.40 1.77
C ILE A 247 7.02 13.27 2.38
N VAL A 248 7.94 12.66 3.12
CA VAL A 248 9.11 13.36 3.67
C VAL A 248 9.94 13.96 2.55
N ALA A 249 10.37 13.17 1.56
CA ALA A 249 11.17 13.67 0.43
C ALA A 249 10.51 14.86 -0.29
N ALA A 250 9.21 14.76 -0.60
CA ALA A 250 8.47 15.82 -1.27
C ALA A 250 8.36 17.10 -0.41
N MET A 251 8.19 16.97 0.91
CA MET A 251 8.14 18.12 1.81
C MET A 251 9.49 18.84 1.90
N ILE A 252 10.60 18.11 1.98
CA ILE A 252 11.96 18.70 2.01
C ILE A 252 12.25 19.47 0.73
N LEU A 253 12.04 18.82 -0.42
CA LEU A 253 12.29 19.42 -1.73
C LEU A 253 11.29 20.54 -2.04
N GLY A 254 10.07 20.43 -1.54
CA GLY A 254 9.01 21.41 -1.66
C GLY A 254 9.33 22.70 -0.89
N TRP A 255 9.85 22.58 0.32
CA TRP A 255 10.35 23.74 1.08
C TRP A 255 11.45 24.47 0.31
N ALA A 256 12.44 23.72 -0.19
CA ALA A 256 13.58 24.28 -0.92
C ALA A 256 13.21 24.89 -2.28
N SER A 257 12.07 24.49 -2.88
CA SER A 257 11.63 24.97 -4.20
C SER A 257 10.57 26.07 -4.12
N PHE A 258 9.52 25.86 -3.32
CA PHE A 258 8.30 26.67 -3.32
C PHE A 258 7.89 27.18 -1.91
N GLY A 259 8.75 27.00 -0.90
CA GLY A 259 8.43 27.38 0.49
C GLY A 259 7.23 26.60 1.03
N HIS A 260 6.39 27.23 1.86
CA HIS A 260 5.22 26.59 2.48
C HIS A 260 4.30 25.90 1.47
N LYS A 261 4.10 26.50 0.29
CA LYS A 261 3.23 25.92 -0.75
C LYS A 261 3.78 24.60 -1.28
N GLY A 262 5.09 24.47 -1.42
CA GLY A 262 5.73 23.22 -1.82
C GLY A 262 5.66 22.14 -0.75
N VAL A 263 5.55 22.51 0.53
CA VAL A 263 5.40 21.54 1.62
C VAL A 263 3.96 21.05 1.76
N ILE A 264 3.00 21.97 1.65
CA ILE A 264 1.57 21.68 1.90
C ILE A 264 0.92 21.01 0.69
N PHE A 265 1.33 21.33 -0.54
CA PHE A 265 0.74 20.74 -1.73
C PHE A 265 0.84 19.19 -1.77
N PRO A 266 1.99 18.55 -1.51
CA PRO A 266 2.07 17.09 -1.36
C PRO A 266 1.07 16.52 -0.34
N LEU A 267 0.87 17.19 0.79
CA LEU A 267 -0.09 16.77 1.82
C LEU A 267 -1.54 16.84 1.31
N LEU A 268 -1.89 17.90 0.57
CA LEU A 268 -3.20 18.05 -0.06
C LEU A 268 -3.44 16.97 -1.12
N VAL A 269 -2.43 16.65 -1.93
CA VAL A 269 -2.48 15.58 -2.92
C VAL A 269 -2.76 14.23 -2.26
N ARG A 270 -2.12 13.94 -1.13
CA ARG A 270 -2.39 12.74 -0.32
C ARG A 270 -3.78 12.73 0.31
N ALA A 271 -4.27 13.88 0.79
CA ALA A 271 -5.63 14.00 1.31
C ALA A 271 -6.68 13.71 0.23
N ILE A 272 -6.47 14.15 -1.01
CA ILE A 272 -7.32 13.78 -2.14
C ILE A 272 -7.31 12.25 -2.35
N GLY A 273 -6.16 11.61 -2.20
CA GLY A 273 -5.99 10.15 -2.28
C GLY A 273 -6.87 9.35 -1.32
N VAL A 274 -7.00 9.83 -0.07
CA VAL A 274 -7.92 9.25 0.92
C VAL A 274 -9.35 9.28 0.40
N ILE A 275 -9.81 10.45 -0.06
CA ILE A 275 -11.18 10.65 -0.57
C ILE A 275 -11.43 9.79 -1.81
N SER A 276 -10.48 9.77 -2.76
CA SER A 276 -10.61 8.95 -3.97
C SER A 276 -10.62 7.46 -3.66
N SER A 277 -9.87 7.00 -2.66
CA SER A 277 -9.85 5.60 -2.24
C SER A 277 -11.18 5.17 -1.60
N ILE A 278 -11.79 6.05 -0.79
CA ILE A 278 -13.14 5.83 -0.25
C ILE A 278 -14.14 5.66 -1.38
N ILE A 279 -14.12 6.54 -2.39
CA ILE A 279 -15.02 6.46 -3.56
C ILE A 279 -14.78 5.17 -4.34
N GLY A 280 -13.52 4.84 -4.63
CA GLY A 280 -13.13 3.63 -5.37
C GLY A 280 -13.57 2.34 -4.68
N THR A 281 -13.49 2.30 -3.34
CA THR A 281 -13.93 1.14 -2.55
C THR A 281 -15.39 0.78 -2.83
N TYR A 282 -16.26 1.77 -3.00
CA TYR A 282 -17.67 1.51 -3.31
C TYR A 282 -17.93 1.18 -4.77
N ALA A 283 -17.00 1.46 -5.68
CA ALA A 283 -17.08 1.08 -7.09
C ALA A 283 -16.62 -0.37 -7.34
N VAL A 284 -15.83 -0.97 -6.43
CA VAL A 284 -15.48 -2.39 -6.49
C VAL A 284 -16.70 -3.25 -6.14
N ARG A 285 -17.47 -3.60 -7.16
CA ARG A 285 -18.64 -4.49 -7.09
C ARG A 285 -18.71 -5.34 -8.33
N THR A 286 -19.17 -6.58 -8.17
CA THR A 286 -19.41 -7.50 -9.29
C THR A 286 -20.79 -8.13 -9.18
N LYS A 287 -21.29 -8.69 -10.29
CA LYS A 287 -22.51 -9.52 -10.30
C LYS A 287 -22.10 -10.98 -10.14
N GLU A 288 -22.92 -11.76 -9.45
CA GLU A 288 -22.66 -13.19 -9.21
C GLU A 288 -22.40 -13.97 -10.52
N ALA A 289 -23.03 -13.60 -11.63
CA ALA A 289 -22.86 -14.31 -12.90
C ALA A 289 -21.51 -14.06 -13.62
N LEU A 290 -20.73 -13.04 -13.23
CA LEU A 290 -19.56 -12.60 -13.99
C LEU A 290 -18.24 -13.24 -13.52
N HIS A 291 -18.13 -13.65 -12.24
CA HIS A 291 -16.92 -14.22 -11.62
C HIS A 291 -15.61 -13.49 -12.01
N ASP A 292 -15.66 -12.16 -12.09
CA ASP A 292 -14.50 -11.35 -12.51
C ASP A 292 -14.17 -10.31 -11.44
N ALA A 293 -13.39 -10.74 -10.45
CA ALA A 293 -12.91 -9.87 -9.38
C ALA A 293 -11.90 -8.85 -9.88
N MET A 294 -10.98 -9.24 -10.77
CA MET A 294 -9.93 -8.35 -11.26
C MET A 294 -10.51 -7.17 -12.05
N LYS A 295 -11.53 -7.39 -12.88
CA LYS A 295 -12.24 -6.31 -13.57
C LYS A 295 -12.92 -5.34 -12.60
N ALA A 296 -13.57 -5.84 -11.54
CA ALA A 296 -14.22 -5.00 -10.54
C ALA A 296 -13.20 -4.14 -9.77
N ILE A 297 -12.07 -4.72 -9.40
CA ILE A 297 -10.94 -4.04 -8.74
C ILE A 297 -10.38 -2.94 -9.66
N ASN A 298 -10.14 -3.27 -10.93
CA ASN A 298 -9.63 -2.36 -11.94
C ASN A 298 -10.54 -1.14 -12.18
N VAL A 299 -11.86 -1.33 -12.18
CA VAL A 299 -12.83 -0.23 -12.29
C VAL A 299 -12.74 0.71 -11.09
N GLY A 300 -12.67 0.15 -9.88
CA GLY A 300 -12.49 0.94 -8.66
C GLY A 300 -11.19 1.74 -8.67
N PHE A 301 -10.08 1.10 -9.06
CA PHE A 301 -8.76 1.73 -9.16
C PHE A 301 -8.74 2.88 -10.18
N LEU A 302 -9.27 2.66 -11.38
CA LEU A 302 -9.31 3.69 -12.42
C LEU A 302 -10.22 4.87 -12.04
N LEU A 303 -11.35 4.61 -11.38
CA LEU A 303 -12.21 5.67 -10.86
C LEU A 303 -11.46 6.53 -9.83
N SER A 304 -10.75 5.90 -8.89
CA SER A 304 -9.91 6.61 -7.92
C SER A 304 -8.82 7.44 -8.59
N ALA A 305 -8.20 6.93 -9.66
CA ALA A 305 -7.21 7.67 -10.44
C ALA A 305 -7.81 8.93 -11.11
N ILE A 306 -8.98 8.81 -11.74
CA ILE A 306 -9.67 9.93 -12.40
C ILE A 306 -10.08 10.99 -11.36
N VAL A 307 -10.67 10.57 -10.24
CA VAL A 307 -11.06 11.48 -9.15
C VAL A 307 -9.84 12.21 -8.59
N SER A 308 -8.71 11.51 -8.43
CA SER A 308 -7.45 12.10 -7.99
C SER A 308 -6.95 13.19 -8.94
N ILE A 309 -6.87 12.89 -10.25
CA ILE A 309 -6.43 13.85 -11.27
C ILE A 309 -7.30 15.11 -11.25
N VAL A 310 -8.63 14.94 -11.21
CA VAL A 310 -9.57 16.09 -11.12
C VAL A 310 -9.32 16.90 -9.85
N GLY A 311 -9.14 16.21 -8.72
CA GLY A 311 -8.80 16.86 -7.45
C GLY A 311 -7.49 17.65 -7.50
N PHE A 312 -6.44 17.09 -8.10
CA PHE A 312 -5.13 17.75 -8.23
C PHE A 312 -5.23 19.02 -9.06
N VAL A 313 -5.96 18.97 -10.18
CA VAL A 313 -6.16 20.14 -11.06
C VAL A 313 -6.92 21.23 -10.31
N ILE A 314 -7.99 20.90 -9.60
CA ILE A 314 -8.78 21.86 -8.82
C ILE A 314 -7.90 22.48 -7.74
N VAL A 315 -7.26 21.68 -6.89
CA VAL A 315 -6.44 22.19 -5.78
C VAL A 315 -5.24 22.99 -6.30
N GLY A 316 -4.56 22.51 -7.33
CA GLY A 316 -3.43 23.21 -7.95
C GLY A 316 -3.82 24.58 -8.50
N PHE A 317 -4.95 24.67 -9.21
CA PHE A 317 -5.45 25.92 -9.80
C PHE A 317 -5.72 27.03 -8.77
N TYR A 318 -6.18 26.65 -7.56
CA TYR A 318 -6.46 27.61 -6.49
C TYR A 318 -5.25 27.85 -5.57
N TYR A 319 -4.45 26.82 -5.28
CA TYR A 319 -3.42 26.87 -4.25
C TYR A 319 -2.05 27.34 -4.77
N LEU A 320 -1.63 26.88 -5.95
CA LEU A 320 -0.29 27.11 -6.53
C LEU A 320 -0.16 28.46 -7.24
N ARG A 321 -0.60 29.53 -6.57
CA ARG A 321 -0.54 30.91 -7.06
C ARG A 321 0.61 31.69 -6.41
N PHE A 322 1.56 32.14 -7.21
CA PHE A 322 2.76 32.87 -6.84
C PHE A 322 2.72 34.28 -7.43
N PRO A 323 2.27 35.30 -6.66
CA PRO A 323 2.17 36.67 -7.15
C PRO A 323 3.50 37.20 -7.66
N GLY A 324 3.49 37.91 -8.79
CA GLY A 324 4.68 38.54 -9.37
C GLY A 324 5.53 37.63 -10.27
N VAL A 325 5.16 36.35 -10.42
CA VAL A 325 5.85 35.42 -11.33
C VAL A 325 5.03 35.24 -12.62
N GLN A 326 5.69 35.36 -13.77
CA GLN A 326 5.08 35.08 -15.07
C GLN A 326 5.65 33.78 -15.64
N HIS A 327 4.76 32.87 -15.99
CA HIS A 327 5.11 31.62 -16.66
C HIS A 327 4.41 31.52 -18.02
N PRO A 328 5.01 30.80 -18.99
CA PRO A 328 4.37 30.44 -20.25
C PRO A 328 2.96 29.84 -20.06
N PHE A 329 2.11 29.97 -21.08
CA PHE A 329 0.71 29.54 -21.03
C PHE A 329 0.51 28.09 -20.57
N TRP A 330 1.38 27.17 -20.98
CA TRP A 330 1.26 25.76 -20.59
C TRP A 330 1.53 25.49 -19.11
N ILE A 331 2.23 26.39 -18.40
CA ILE A 331 2.44 26.32 -16.94
C ILE A 331 1.34 27.07 -16.20
N SER A 332 0.93 28.22 -16.71
CA SER A 332 0.05 29.16 -16.02
C SER A 332 -1.43 29.07 -16.40
N LEU A 333 -1.76 28.32 -17.46
CA LEU A 333 -3.10 28.27 -18.06
C LEU A 333 -3.67 29.68 -18.38
N GLY A 334 -2.78 30.65 -18.64
CA GLY A 334 -3.15 32.05 -18.88
C GLY A 334 -3.48 32.86 -17.61
N VAL A 335 -3.33 32.27 -16.42
CA VAL A 335 -3.56 32.94 -15.13
C VAL A 335 -2.23 33.41 -14.54
N SER A 336 -2.10 34.73 -14.32
CA SER A 336 -0.88 35.32 -13.76
C SER A 336 -0.52 34.71 -12.40
N GLY A 337 0.75 34.34 -12.22
CA GLY A 337 1.27 33.70 -11.01
C GLY A 337 0.92 32.22 -10.83
N LEU A 338 0.15 31.58 -11.71
CA LEU A 338 -0.14 30.15 -11.56
C LEU A 338 1.05 29.28 -12.01
N ASP A 339 1.40 28.27 -11.20
CA ASP A 339 2.39 27.25 -11.56
C ASP A 339 1.79 25.84 -11.44
N MET A 340 1.37 25.26 -12.57
CA MET A 340 0.78 23.92 -12.63
C MET A 340 1.81 22.79 -12.74
N ARG A 341 3.12 23.08 -12.76
CA ARG A 341 4.16 22.04 -12.88
C ARG A 341 4.05 20.97 -11.79
N PRO A 342 3.80 21.28 -10.50
CA PRO A 342 3.58 20.27 -9.48
C PRO A 342 2.39 19.35 -9.78
N VAL A 343 1.31 19.88 -10.37
CA VAL A 343 0.12 19.10 -10.77
C VAL A 343 0.50 18.15 -11.91
N TYR A 344 1.18 18.63 -12.94
CA TYR A 344 1.59 17.77 -14.07
C TYR A 344 2.48 16.62 -13.60
N THR A 345 3.42 16.87 -12.69
CA THR A 345 4.25 15.80 -12.13
C THR A 345 3.46 14.80 -11.29
N THR A 346 2.46 15.24 -10.51
CA THR A 346 1.56 14.29 -9.82
C THR A 346 0.75 13.44 -10.78
N MET A 347 0.33 14.00 -11.93
CA MET A 347 -0.38 13.25 -12.97
C MET A 347 0.54 12.21 -13.62
N VAL A 348 1.81 12.53 -13.87
CA VAL A 348 2.82 11.55 -14.33
C VAL A 348 2.91 10.37 -13.37
N GLY A 349 2.86 10.64 -12.06
CA GLY A 349 2.80 9.62 -11.01
C GLY A 349 1.57 8.71 -11.11
N ILE A 350 0.37 9.27 -11.28
CA ILE A 350 -0.86 8.47 -11.45
C ILE A 350 -0.78 7.62 -12.72
N VAL A 351 -0.30 8.19 -13.82
CA VAL A 351 -0.11 7.45 -15.08
C VAL A 351 0.87 6.30 -14.87
N LEU A 352 1.99 6.54 -14.18
CA LEU A 352 2.95 5.50 -13.81
C LEU A 352 2.29 4.37 -13.00
N ALA A 353 1.52 4.70 -11.97
CA ALA A 353 0.82 3.70 -11.15
C ALA A 353 -0.14 2.84 -11.98
N VAL A 354 -0.94 3.47 -12.85
CA VAL A 354 -1.88 2.77 -13.75
C VAL A 354 -1.13 1.89 -14.74
N THR A 355 -0.04 2.38 -15.34
CA THR A 355 0.75 1.62 -16.31
C THR A 355 1.47 0.45 -15.66
N ILE A 356 2.10 0.62 -14.50
CA ILE A 356 2.73 -0.48 -13.74
C ILE A 356 1.68 -1.53 -13.37
N ASN A 357 0.49 -1.12 -12.93
CA ASN A 357 -0.60 -2.03 -12.61
C ASN A 357 -0.96 -2.90 -13.82
N ARG A 358 -1.22 -2.29 -14.99
CA ARG A 358 -1.55 -3.02 -16.22
C ARG A 358 -0.43 -3.90 -16.75
N LEU A 359 0.81 -3.41 -16.68
CA LEU A 359 1.97 -4.19 -17.08
C LEU A 359 2.12 -5.43 -16.20
N THR A 360 2.01 -5.27 -14.89
CA THR A 360 2.17 -6.38 -13.94
C THR A 360 1.04 -7.37 -14.08
N GLU A 361 -0.21 -6.91 -14.25
CA GLU A 361 -1.38 -7.75 -14.56
C GLU A 361 -1.12 -8.59 -15.83
N TYR A 362 -0.57 -8.00 -16.90
CA TYR A 362 -0.25 -8.74 -18.13
C TYR A 362 0.73 -9.91 -17.91
N PHE A 363 1.72 -9.72 -17.04
CA PHE A 363 2.74 -10.74 -16.77
C PHE A 363 2.35 -11.75 -15.68
N THR A 364 1.26 -11.53 -14.94
CA THR A 364 0.91 -12.35 -13.77
C THR A 364 -0.52 -12.92 -13.77
N ASP A 365 -1.43 -12.39 -14.59
CA ASP A 365 -2.79 -12.94 -14.73
C ASP A 365 -2.77 -14.24 -15.56
N THR A 366 -3.43 -15.28 -15.05
CA THR A 366 -3.51 -16.63 -15.65
C THR A 366 -4.18 -16.67 -17.03
N LYS A 367 -4.93 -15.63 -17.40
CA LYS A 367 -5.60 -15.50 -18.69
C LYS A 367 -4.67 -14.94 -19.77
N GLN A 368 -3.51 -14.39 -19.40
CA GLN A 368 -2.61 -13.68 -20.30
C GLN A 368 -1.58 -14.61 -20.95
N PRO A 369 -1.07 -14.27 -22.15
CA PRO A 369 -0.10 -15.10 -22.88
C PRO A 369 1.16 -15.48 -22.09
N PRO A 370 1.81 -14.58 -21.31
CA PRO A 370 3.01 -14.94 -20.57
C PRO A 370 2.78 -16.10 -19.60
N VAL A 371 1.76 -16.00 -18.73
CA VAL A 371 1.47 -17.04 -17.74
C VAL A 371 1.02 -18.34 -18.40
N LYS A 372 0.24 -18.27 -19.48
CA LYS A 372 -0.14 -19.45 -20.27
C LYS A 372 1.06 -20.18 -20.82
N SER A 373 2.07 -19.46 -21.33
CA SER A 373 3.30 -20.08 -21.84
C SER A 373 4.10 -20.81 -20.75
N VAL A 374 4.11 -20.29 -19.50
CA VAL A 374 4.69 -21.01 -18.35
C VAL A 374 3.92 -22.29 -18.08
N ALA A 375 2.59 -22.23 -18.03
CA ALA A 375 1.75 -23.40 -17.80
C ALA A 375 1.93 -24.47 -18.90
N GLU A 376 2.02 -24.06 -20.17
CA GLU A 376 2.30 -24.94 -21.30
C GLU A 376 3.69 -25.59 -21.19
N SER A 377 4.70 -24.85 -20.74
CA SER A 377 6.07 -25.38 -20.57
C SER A 377 6.14 -26.52 -19.55
N CYS A 378 5.21 -26.61 -18.59
CA CYS A 378 5.11 -27.72 -17.64
C CYS A 378 4.94 -29.09 -18.31
N GLN A 379 4.44 -29.14 -19.56
CA GLN A 379 4.31 -30.40 -20.31
C GLN A 379 5.66 -31.05 -20.65
N THR A 380 6.77 -30.30 -20.59
CA THR A 380 8.12 -30.80 -20.87
C THR A 380 9.00 -30.95 -19.62
N GLY A 381 8.43 -30.74 -18.43
CA GLY A 381 9.05 -31.00 -17.12
C GLY A 381 9.47 -29.73 -16.36
N HIS A 382 9.97 -29.91 -15.13
CA HIS A 382 10.27 -28.79 -14.22
C HIS A 382 11.34 -27.82 -14.74
N ALA A 383 12.33 -28.32 -15.49
CA ALA A 383 13.42 -27.48 -15.99
C ALA A 383 12.92 -26.41 -16.97
N THR A 384 12.04 -26.78 -17.90
CA THR A 384 11.46 -25.85 -18.87
C THR A 384 10.49 -24.88 -18.22
N THR A 385 9.74 -25.30 -17.20
CA THR A 385 8.93 -24.41 -16.35
C THR A 385 9.79 -23.32 -15.70
N ILE A 386 10.89 -23.70 -15.05
CA ILE A 386 11.77 -22.75 -14.36
C ILE A 386 12.43 -21.80 -15.38
N ILE A 387 12.94 -22.32 -16.49
CA ILE A 387 13.60 -21.50 -17.54
C ILE A 387 12.60 -20.49 -18.13
N THR A 388 11.39 -20.93 -18.46
CA THR A 388 10.36 -20.05 -19.05
C THR A 388 9.89 -19.00 -18.05
N GLY A 389 9.66 -19.39 -16.80
CA GLY A 389 9.29 -18.46 -15.73
C GLY A 389 10.37 -17.41 -15.46
N LEU A 390 11.65 -17.82 -15.40
CA LEU A 390 12.78 -16.90 -15.24
C LEU A 390 12.90 -15.93 -16.43
N ALA A 391 12.74 -16.42 -17.66
CA ALA A 391 12.79 -15.59 -18.86
C ALA A 391 11.72 -14.50 -18.85
N ILE A 392 10.48 -14.86 -18.51
CA ILE A 392 9.36 -13.91 -18.40
C ILE A 392 9.58 -12.92 -17.25
N GLY A 393 10.12 -13.37 -16.13
CA GLY A 393 10.52 -12.49 -15.02
C GLY A 393 11.55 -11.44 -15.45
N MET A 394 12.58 -11.85 -16.20
CA MET A 394 13.58 -10.93 -16.76
C MET A 394 12.98 -9.96 -17.77
N GLU A 395 12.10 -10.43 -18.65
CA GLU A 395 11.40 -9.58 -19.63
C GLU A 395 10.51 -8.53 -18.95
N SER A 396 9.69 -8.93 -17.97
CA SER A 396 8.81 -8.01 -17.25
C SER A 396 9.58 -6.88 -16.55
N THR A 397 10.80 -7.19 -16.06
CA THR A 397 11.69 -6.24 -15.40
C THR A 397 12.17 -5.15 -16.36
N VAL A 398 12.51 -5.52 -17.60
CA VAL A 398 12.95 -4.55 -18.64
C VAL A 398 11.85 -3.53 -18.89
N TRP A 399 10.61 -3.97 -19.08
CA TRP A 399 9.48 -3.08 -19.31
C TRP A 399 9.18 -2.19 -18.11
N ALA A 400 9.25 -2.72 -16.89
CA ALA A 400 9.04 -1.94 -15.68
C ALA A 400 10.09 -0.81 -15.56
N ILE A 401 11.37 -1.11 -15.79
CA ILE A 401 12.45 -0.12 -15.75
C ILE A 401 12.25 0.97 -16.80
N ILE A 402 11.89 0.61 -18.03
CA ILE A 402 11.65 1.58 -19.11
C ILE A 402 10.54 2.56 -18.71
N ILE A 403 9.44 2.05 -18.16
CA ILE A 403 8.29 2.88 -17.78
C ILE A 403 8.66 3.82 -16.63
N ILE A 404 9.36 3.34 -15.60
CA ILE A 404 9.85 4.17 -14.48
C ILE A 404 10.82 5.25 -14.99
N ALA A 405 11.77 4.89 -15.85
CA ALA A 405 12.74 5.82 -16.42
C ALA A 405 12.05 6.92 -17.26
N ILE A 406 11.06 6.55 -18.08
CA ILE A 406 10.26 7.52 -18.84
C ILE A 406 9.51 8.47 -17.90
N SER A 407 8.89 7.98 -16.84
CA SER A 407 8.19 8.83 -15.86
C SER A 407 9.12 9.80 -15.13
N ILE A 408 10.34 9.38 -14.78
CA ILE A 408 11.37 10.27 -14.20
C ILE A 408 11.80 11.31 -15.23
N MET A 409 12.07 10.91 -16.48
CA MET A 409 12.46 11.83 -17.56
C MET A 409 11.38 12.87 -17.85
N ILE A 410 10.10 12.47 -17.92
CA ILE A 410 8.98 13.40 -18.13
C ILE A 410 8.88 14.37 -16.96
N SER A 411 9.00 13.88 -15.73
CA SER A 411 8.96 14.73 -14.52
C SER A 411 10.10 15.75 -14.51
N ALA A 412 11.30 15.34 -14.90
CA ALA A 412 12.45 16.23 -15.03
C ALA A 412 12.28 17.24 -16.17
N PHE A 413 11.74 16.80 -17.31
CA PHE A 413 11.50 17.65 -18.47
C PHE A 413 10.46 18.74 -18.21
N ILE A 414 9.42 18.48 -17.41
CA ILE A 414 8.44 19.50 -16.97
C ILE A 414 9.11 20.68 -16.24
N TYR A 415 10.25 20.44 -15.59
CA TYR A 415 11.04 21.47 -14.92
C TYR A 415 12.30 21.89 -15.69
N HIS A 416 12.39 21.56 -16.98
CA HIS A 416 13.52 21.95 -17.82
C HIS A 416 13.77 23.47 -17.77
N GLY A 417 15.05 23.87 -17.65
CA GLY A 417 15.46 25.26 -17.48
C GLY A 417 15.32 25.80 -16.05
N SER A 418 14.84 24.99 -15.09
CA SER A 418 14.83 25.33 -13.65
C SER A 418 16.07 24.76 -12.94
N ASN A 419 16.30 25.18 -11.69
CA ASN A 419 17.36 24.61 -10.85
C ASN A 419 17.07 23.12 -10.53
N VAL A 420 18.13 22.35 -10.28
CA VAL A 420 18.11 20.94 -9.84
C VAL A 420 17.12 20.69 -8.69
N THR A 421 16.98 21.63 -7.75
CA THR A 421 16.01 21.49 -6.64
C THR A 421 14.56 21.37 -7.13
N PHE A 422 14.17 22.16 -8.13
CA PHE A 422 12.82 22.10 -8.72
C PHE A 422 12.62 20.81 -9.53
N ILE A 423 13.66 20.36 -10.23
CA ILE A 423 13.66 19.09 -10.97
C ILE A 423 13.45 17.93 -9.99
N ALA A 424 14.22 17.89 -8.90
CA ALA A 424 14.09 16.89 -7.85
C ALA A 424 12.69 16.93 -7.20
N TYR A 425 12.17 18.13 -6.92
CA TYR A 425 10.79 18.26 -6.42
C TYR A 425 9.78 17.69 -7.42
N GLY A 426 9.94 17.93 -8.72
CA GLY A 426 9.10 17.32 -9.76
C GLY A 426 9.11 15.79 -9.73
N VAL A 427 10.29 15.17 -9.59
CA VAL A 427 10.42 13.71 -9.43
C VAL A 427 9.72 13.23 -8.16
N SER A 428 9.93 13.92 -7.03
CA SER A 428 9.26 13.57 -5.77
C SER A 428 7.74 13.67 -5.86
N MET A 429 7.20 14.67 -6.59
CA MET A 429 5.77 14.83 -6.82
C MET A 429 5.19 13.73 -7.71
N ALA A 430 5.97 13.16 -8.64
CA ALA A 430 5.56 11.95 -9.35
C ALA A 430 5.44 10.75 -8.40
N GLY A 431 6.35 10.63 -7.42
CA GLY A 431 6.22 9.62 -6.35
C GLY A 431 4.95 9.83 -5.51
N ILE A 432 4.67 11.08 -5.12
CA ILE A 432 3.43 11.43 -4.39
C ILE A 432 2.19 11.06 -5.21
N GLY A 433 2.18 11.41 -6.50
CA GLY A 433 1.10 11.07 -7.42
C GLY A 433 0.89 9.57 -7.55
N MET A 434 1.98 8.81 -7.72
CA MET A 434 1.96 7.35 -7.86
C MET A 434 1.34 6.66 -6.63
N LEU A 435 1.70 7.12 -5.44
CA LEU A 435 1.19 6.58 -4.19
C LEU A 435 -0.09 7.28 -3.69
N THR A 436 -0.71 8.17 -4.48
CA THR A 436 -2.02 8.74 -4.09
C THR A 436 -3.09 7.65 -3.99
N LEU A 437 -2.93 6.57 -4.75
CA LEU A 437 -3.83 5.41 -4.75
C LEU A 437 -3.43 4.34 -3.70
N THR A 438 -2.63 4.69 -2.67
CA THR A 438 -2.17 3.76 -1.64
C THR A 438 -3.31 3.01 -0.95
N GLY A 439 -4.41 3.69 -0.60
CA GLY A 439 -5.60 3.05 -0.05
C GLY A 439 -6.14 1.93 -0.95
N ASN A 440 -6.21 2.15 -2.27
CA ASN A 440 -6.60 1.11 -3.23
C ASN A 440 -5.52 0.02 -3.38
N ASN A 441 -4.24 0.39 -3.42
CA ASN A 441 -3.13 -0.55 -3.56
C ASN A 441 -3.08 -1.53 -2.40
N ILE A 442 -3.15 -1.04 -1.16
CA ILE A 442 -3.17 -1.90 0.02
C ILE A 442 -4.47 -2.71 0.08
N SER A 443 -5.60 -2.16 -0.39
CA SER A 443 -6.84 -2.94 -0.51
C SER A 443 -6.66 -4.16 -1.42
N MET A 444 -6.03 -3.97 -2.58
CA MET A 444 -5.72 -5.04 -3.54
C MET A 444 -4.69 -6.02 -2.99
N ASP A 445 -3.70 -5.50 -2.27
CA ASP A 445 -2.64 -6.30 -1.67
C ASP A 445 -3.19 -7.26 -0.62
N VAL A 446 -3.85 -6.71 0.41
CA VAL A 446 -4.41 -7.48 1.53
C VAL A 446 -5.59 -8.35 1.07
N PHE A 447 -6.29 -7.97 0.00
CA PHE A 447 -7.28 -8.85 -0.63
C PHE A 447 -6.70 -10.22 -0.97
N GLY A 448 -5.44 -10.28 -1.44
CA GLY A 448 -4.77 -11.52 -1.81
C GLY A 448 -4.65 -12.50 -0.65
N PRO A 449 -3.87 -12.20 0.41
CA PRO A 449 -3.74 -13.06 1.59
C PRO A 449 -5.07 -13.39 2.28
N VAL A 450 -6.05 -12.48 2.24
CA VAL A 450 -7.38 -12.74 2.79
C VAL A 450 -8.13 -13.80 1.97
N ALA A 451 -8.03 -13.77 0.63
CA ALA A 451 -8.63 -14.77 -0.24
C ALA A 451 -7.90 -16.13 -0.14
N ASP A 452 -6.58 -16.09 -0.09
CA ASP A 452 -5.67 -17.22 0.07
C ASP A 452 -6.01 -18.03 1.34
N ASN A 453 -5.96 -17.37 2.51
CA ASN A 453 -6.37 -17.99 3.77
C ASN A 453 -7.84 -18.42 3.80
N ALA A 454 -8.73 -17.71 3.10
CA ALA A 454 -10.12 -18.13 3.01
C ALA A 454 -10.24 -19.46 2.26
N ASN A 455 -9.44 -19.66 1.21
CA ASN A 455 -9.31 -20.90 0.48
C ASN A 455 -8.77 -22.02 1.38
N GLY A 456 -7.69 -21.78 2.12
CA GLY A 456 -7.13 -22.76 3.07
C GLY A 456 -8.10 -23.14 4.20
N ILE A 457 -8.82 -22.16 4.77
CA ILE A 457 -9.93 -22.43 5.71
C ILE A 457 -11.02 -23.27 5.03
N GLY A 458 -11.31 -22.99 3.76
CA GLY A 458 -12.27 -23.72 2.96
C GLY A 458 -11.91 -25.20 2.79
N GLU A 459 -10.65 -25.50 2.51
CA GLU A 459 -10.15 -26.87 2.39
C GLU A 459 -10.17 -27.60 3.74
N MET A 460 -9.59 -26.99 4.78
CA MET A 460 -9.50 -27.57 6.12
C MET A 460 -10.87 -27.79 6.78
N ALA A 461 -11.88 -26.98 6.44
CA ALA A 461 -13.25 -27.13 6.91
C ALA A 461 -14.15 -27.92 5.94
N HIS A 462 -13.60 -28.52 4.89
CA HIS A 462 -14.29 -29.37 3.93
C HIS A 462 -15.50 -28.71 3.26
N LEU A 463 -15.33 -27.48 2.77
CA LEU A 463 -16.39 -26.77 2.05
C LEU A 463 -16.80 -27.51 0.76
N PRO A 464 -18.06 -27.34 0.31
CA PRO A 464 -18.51 -27.87 -0.97
C PRO A 464 -17.65 -27.37 -2.14
N LYS A 465 -17.59 -28.15 -3.23
CA LYS A 465 -16.79 -27.82 -4.43
C LYS A 465 -17.09 -26.44 -5.01
N GLU A 466 -18.35 -26.04 -5.01
CA GLU A 466 -18.79 -24.73 -5.51
C GLU A 466 -18.19 -23.57 -4.69
N GLY A 467 -18.22 -23.68 -3.36
CA GLY A 467 -17.58 -22.71 -2.47
C GLY A 467 -16.07 -22.68 -2.62
N ARG A 468 -15.43 -23.85 -2.77
CA ARG A 468 -13.97 -23.93 -3.03
C ARG A 468 -13.58 -23.30 -4.36
N GLN A 469 -14.39 -23.48 -5.42
CA GLN A 469 -14.11 -22.84 -6.71
C GLN A 469 -14.16 -21.31 -6.61
N ILE A 470 -15.13 -20.75 -5.87
CA ILE A 470 -15.21 -19.30 -5.61
C ILE A 470 -13.92 -18.81 -4.92
N LEU A 471 -13.42 -19.55 -3.94
CA LEU A 471 -12.23 -19.17 -3.18
C LEU A 471 -10.97 -19.26 -4.04
N ALA A 472 -10.81 -20.33 -4.82
CA ALA A 472 -9.71 -20.49 -5.77
C ALA A 472 -9.71 -19.39 -6.85
N ASP A 473 -10.89 -19.01 -7.37
CA ASP A 473 -11.02 -17.91 -8.33
C ASP A 473 -10.59 -16.56 -7.71
N LEU A 474 -10.90 -16.33 -6.44
CA LEU A 474 -10.49 -15.11 -5.72
C LEU A 474 -9.00 -15.11 -5.41
N ASP A 475 -8.43 -16.23 -4.98
CA ASP A 475 -7.00 -16.35 -4.69
C ASP A 475 -6.13 -16.17 -5.96
N ALA A 476 -6.55 -16.72 -7.10
CA ALA A 476 -5.86 -16.50 -8.37
C ALA A 476 -5.77 -15.00 -8.74
N VAL A 477 -6.84 -14.23 -8.48
CA VAL A 477 -6.81 -12.77 -8.61
C VAL A 477 -5.92 -12.14 -7.54
N GLY A 478 -5.96 -12.65 -6.32
CA GLY A 478 -5.10 -12.27 -5.20
C GLY A 478 -3.60 -12.36 -5.51
N ASN A 479 -3.18 -13.38 -6.23
CA ASN A 479 -1.78 -13.54 -6.67
C ASN A 479 -1.35 -12.46 -7.66
N THR A 480 -2.24 -12.06 -8.57
CA THR A 480 -2.02 -10.94 -9.49
C THR A 480 -1.95 -9.61 -8.74
N THR A 481 -2.86 -9.37 -7.78
CA THR A 481 -2.86 -8.13 -7.00
C THR A 481 -1.65 -8.00 -6.07
N LYS A 482 -1.21 -9.10 -5.43
CA LYS A 482 0.05 -9.20 -4.65
C LYS A 482 1.27 -8.81 -5.51
N ALA A 483 1.26 -9.13 -6.80
CA ALA A 483 2.36 -8.75 -7.70
C ALA A 483 2.29 -7.27 -8.11
N ILE A 484 1.11 -6.76 -8.45
CA ILE A 484 0.89 -5.35 -8.81
C ILE A 484 1.42 -4.42 -7.72
N THR A 485 1.11 -4.74 -6.46
CA THR A 485 1.46 -3.91 -5.30
C THR A 485 2.96 -3.93 -5.03
N LYS A 486 3.64 -5.06 -5.25
CA LYS A 486 5.13 -5.14 -5.26
C LYS A 486 5.72 -4.25 -6.36
N GLY A 487 5.15 -4.27 -7.57
CA GLY A 487 5.58 -3.39 -8.66
C GLY A 487 5.44 -1.90 -8.31
N ILE A 488 4.36 -1.54 -7.62
CA ILE A 488 4.14 -0.17 -7.12
C ILE A 488 5.16 0.19 -6.04
N ALA A 489 5.41 -0.69 -5.06
CA ALA A 489 6.40 -0.45 -4.00
C ALA A 489 7.81 -0.22 -4.58
N ILE A 490 8.23 -1.05 -5.53
CA ILE A 490 9.52 -0.93 -6.22
C ILE A 490 9.59 0.39 -7.00
N GLY A 491 8.56 0.70 -7.78
CA GLY A 491 8.55 1.95 -8.56
C GLY A 491 8.57 3.20 -7.68
N SER A 492 7.87 3.20 -6.55
CA SER A 492 7.93 4.31 -5.60
C SER A 492 9.28 4.41 -4.90
N ALA A 493 9.90 3.29 -4.53
CA ALA A 493 11.22 3.28 -3.91
C ALA A 493 12.30 3.84 -4.85
N VAL A 494 12.24 3.49 -6.15
CA VAL A 494 13.16 4.03 -7.17
C VAL A 494 12.95 5.53 -7.40
N ILE A 495 11.74 6.05 -7.25
CA ILE A 495 11.46 7.49 -7.39
C ILE A 495 11.85 8.26 -6.13
N ALA A 496 11.72 7.65 -4.96
CA ALA A 496 12.07 8.25 -3.68
C ALA A 496 13.59 8.31 -3.46
N ALA A 497 14.33 7.31 -3.97
CA ALA A 497 15.79 7.25 -4.00
C ALA A 497 16.38 8.20 -5.06
#